data_AF-E2ATH7-F1
#
_entry.id   AF-E2ATH7-F1
#
_cell.length_a   1.000
_cell.length_b   1.000
_cell.length_c   1.000
_cell.angle_alpha   90.00
_cell.angle_beta   90.00
_cell.angle_gamma   90.00
#
_symmetry.space_group_name_H-M   'P 1'
#
loop_
_entity.id
_entity.type
_entity.pdbx_description
1 polymer ?
#
loop_
_entity_poly.entity_id
_entity_poly.type
_entity_poly.pdbx_seq_one_letter_code
_entity_poly.pdbx_strand_id
1 'polypeptide(L)'
;MATTPLAPSDSTDLCALKRIDGALIMNHRRLYIARNAWPIDMRERRYGAPFSFADYFKFLPRNLTRISSKTMYQRPSGDIAIFAGDYAYLTDSNFHLKAGWSRPVEYVGFPRDARINAAINTHAGHSVSYTTTIK
;
A
#
# COMPACT_ATOMS: atom_id res chain seq x y z
N MET A 1 -10.37 30.84 22.50
CA MET A 1 -10.13 30.82 21.04
C MET A 1 -10.09 29.37 20.61
N ALA A 2 -11.01 28.96 19.73
CA ALA A 2 -11.06 27.58 19.23
C ALA A 2 -9.97 27.40 18.16
N THR A 3 -9.03 26.50 18.41
CA THR A 3 -7.97 26.16 17.46
C THR A 3 -8.56 25.25 16.39
N THR A 4 -8.78 25.80 15.19
CA THR A 4 -9.16 25.04 14.00
C THR A 4 -8.14 23.92 13.76
N PRO A 5 -8.54 22.66 13.58
CA PRO A 5 -7.62 21.59 13.23
C PRO A 5 -6.99 21.92 11.87
N LEU A 6 -5.67 22.11 11.84
CA LEU A 6 -4.91 22.22 10.61
C LEU A 6 -5.21 21.01 9.71
N ALA A 7 -5.63 21.29 8.48
CA ALA A 7 -5.77 20.30 7.43
C ALA A 7 -4.49 19.45 7.35
N PRO A 8 -4.57 18.14 7.05
CA PRO A 8 -3.40 17.28 7.02
C PRO A 8 -2.41 17.83 6.01
N SER A 9 -1.27 18.32 6.47
CA SER A 9 -0.27 18.93 5.61
C SER A 9 0.14 17.96 4.50
N ASP A 10 -0.02 18.40 3.26
CA ASP A 10 0.63 17.89 2.03
C ASP A 10 2.14 18.18 2.10
N SER A 11 2.77 17.81 3.21
CA SER A 11 4.20 17.94 3.39
C SER A 11 4.87 17.00 2.39
N THR A 12 5.56 17.59 1.43
CA THR A 12 6.53 16.94 0.55
C THR A 12 7.82 16.58 1.29
N ASP A 13 7.95 16.88 2.58
CA ASP A 13 9.06 16.38 3.39
C ASP A 13 8.69 15.06 4.07
N LEU A 14 9.45 14.01 3.74
CA LEU A 14 9.34 12.68 4.33
C LEU A 14 9.60 12.71 5.85
N CYS A 15 10.51 13.57 6.31
CA CYS A 15 10.90 13.68 7.73
C CYS A 15 9.80 14.33 8.58
N ALA A 16 8.89 15.09 7.98
CA ALA A 16 7.76 15.71 8.65
C ALA A 16 6.52 14.81 8.71
N LEU A 17 6.57 13.59 8.14
CA LEU A 17 5.47 12.63 8.19
C LEU A 17 5.29 12.09 9.62
N LYS A 18 4.12 12.38 10.20
CA LYS A 18 3.72 11.85 11.53
C LYS A 18 3.15 10.43 11.46
N ARG A 19 2.68 10.00 10.29
CA ARG A 19 2.04 8.70 10.06
C ARG A 19 2.39 8.17 8.68
N ILE A 20 2.55 6.86 8.61
CA ILE A 20 2.77 6.09 7.38
C ILE A 20 1.55 5.21 7.20
N ASP A 21 0.81 5.39 6.11
CA ASP A 21 -0.44 4.66 5.86
C ASP A 21 -0.20 3.28 5.21
N GLY A 22 1.04 3.01 4.78
CA GLY A 22 1.47 1.73 4.25
C GLY A 22 2.93 1.72 3.85
N ALA A 23 3.54 0.54 3.83
CA ALA A 23 4.92 0.32 3.43
C ALA A 23 5.00 -0.90 2.51
N LEU A 24 5.66 -0.75 1.36
CA LEU A 24 5.88 -1.82 0.40
C LEU A 24 7.38 -2.00 0.18
N ILE A 25 7.90 -3.19 0.46
CA ILE A 25 9.28 -3.56 0.13
C ILE A 25 9.25 -4.32 -1.20
N MET A 26 9.94 -3.80 -2.20
CA MET A 26 10.09 -4.41 -3.52
C MET A 26 11.54 -4.74 -3.83
N ASN A 27 11.75 -5.88 -4.47
CA ASN A 27 13.02 -6.35 -5.01
C ASN A 27 14.15 -6.34 -3.95
N HIS A 28 13.79 -6.54 -2.69
CA HIS A 28 14.67 -6.54 -1.50
C HIS A 28 15.47 -5.25 -1.27
N ARG A 29 15.22 -4.17 -2.03
CA ARG A 29 16.08 -2.97 -2.03
C ARG A 29 15.32 -1.65 -2.01
N ARG A 30 14.06 -1.64 -2.46
CA ARG A 30 13.24 -0.44 -2.53
C ARG A 30 12.10 -0.51 -1.53
N LEU A 31 12.02 0.48 -0.66
CA LEU A 31 10.90 0.69 0.25
C LEU A 31 10.03 1.83 -0.31
N TYR A 32 8.73 1.59 -0.43
CA TYR A 32 7.74 2.59 -0.83
C TYR A 32 6.84 2.93 0.35
N ILE A 33 6.78 4.19 0.75
CA ILE A 33 5.93 4.69 1.83
C ILE A 33 4.66 5.30 1.24
N ALA A 34 3.50 4.76 1.59
CA ALA A 34 2.20 5.19 1.07
C ALA A 34 1.66 6.38 1.87
N ARG A 35 1.83 7.57 1.30
CA ARG A 35 0.93 8.73 1.44
C ARG A 35 0.96 9.52 0.13
N ASN A 36 2.18 9.77 -0.33
CA ASN A 36 2.61 9.91 -1.73
C ASN A 36 3.69 8.84 -1.90
N ALA A 37 3.67 8.01 -2.93
CA ALA A 37 4.54 6.84 -2.97
C ALA A 37 6.02 7.29 -3.07
N TRP A 38 6.72 7.26 -1.94
CA TRP A 38 8.11 7.70 -1.85
C TRP A 38 9.04 6.52 -2.11
N PRO A 39 9.82 6.50 -3.21
CA PRO A 39 10.81 5.47 -3.43
C PRO A 39 12.03 5.72 -2.53
N ILE A 40 12.33 4.79 -1.63
CA ILE A 40 13.51 4.81 -0.77
C ILE A 40 14.44 3.70 -1.22
N ASP A 41 15.65 4.08 -1.63
CA ASP A 41 16.73 3.13 -1.83
C ASP A 41 17.36 2.79 -0.47
N MET A 42 17.15 1.57 -0.01
CA MET A 42 17.63 1.12 1.30
C MET A 42 19.16 0.95 1.35
N ARG A 43 19.82 0.79 0.20
CA ARG A 43 21.28 0.60 0.12
C ARG A 43 21.98 1.95 0.17
N GLU A 44 21.52 2.90 -0.62
CA GLU A 44 22.08 4.26 -0.69
C GLU A 44 21.57 5.17 0.43
N ARG A 45 20.52 4.74 1.15
CA ARG A 45 19.87 5.51 2.22
C ARG A 45 19.37 6.87 1.72
N ARG A 46 18.87 6.90 0.49
CA ARG A 46 18.35 8.08 -0.20
C ARG A 46 16.92 7.85 -0.62
N TYR A 47 16.10 8.89 -0.58
CA TYR A 47 14.75 8.88 -1.11
C TYR A 47 14.67 9.75 -2.36
N GLY A 48 13.96 9.25 -3.38
CA GLY A 48 13.69 9.99 -4.60
C GLY A 48 12.51 10.94 -4.44
N ALA A 49 12.15 11.63 -5.53
CA ALA A 49 10.94 12.45 -5.56
C ALA A 49 9.70 11.57 -5.33
N PRO A 50 8.66 12.10 -4.66
CA PRO A 50 7.41 11.38 -4.49
C PRO A 50 6.71 11.26 -5.85
N PHE A 51 6.02 10.16 -6.07
CA PHE A 51 5.09 10.04 -7.19
C PHE A 51 3.65 9.89 -6.70
N SER A 52 2.73 10.34 -7.56
CA SER A 52 1.31 10.21 -7.33
C SER A 52 0.92 8.73 -7.36
N PHE A 53 0.39 8.25 -6.24
CA PHE A 53 -0.16 6.91 -6.14
C PHE A 53 -1.29 6.69 -7.16
N ALA A 54 -2.10 7.72 -7.41
CA ALA A 54 -3.21 7.65 -8.36
C ALA A 54 -2.72 7.47 -9.82
N ASP A 55 -1.52 7.94 -10.14
CA ASP A 55 -0.98 7.88 -11.50
C ASP A 55 -0.49 6.47 -11.85
N TYR A 56 0.02 5.73 -10.86
CA TYR A 56 0.46 4.35 -11.03
C TYR A 56 -0.69 3.35 -10.86
N PHE A 57 -1.58 3.61 -9.91
CA PHE A 57 -2.68 2.70 -9.59
C PHE A 57 -4.02 3.20 -10.17
N LYS A 58 -4.04 3.56 -11.46
CA LYS A 58 -5.23 4.11 -12.15
C LYS A 58 -6.44 3.17 -12.13
N PHE A 59 -6.20 1.87 -11.95
CA PHE A 59 -7.24 0.85 -11.86
C PHE A 59 -7.96 0.83 -10.50
N LEU A 60 -7.42 1.50 -9.47
CA LEU A 60 -8.06 1.57 -8.17
C LEU A 60 -9.17 2.63 -8.20
N PRO A 61 -10.33 2.35 -7.59
CA PRO A 61 -11.41 3.34 -7.44
C PRO A 61 -10.92 4.61 -6.73
N ARG A 62 -11.26 5.80 -7.27
CA ARG A 62 -10.84 7.10 -6.72
C ARG A 62 -11.23 7.30 -5.25
N ASN A 63 -12.33 6.68 -4.82
CA ASN A 63 -12.83 6.77 -3.46
C ASN A 63 -12.00 5.94 -2.46
N LEU A 64 -11.39 4.84 -2.92
CA LEU A 64 -10.47 4.02 -2.13
C LEU A 64 -9.07 4.65 -2.05
N THR A 65 -8.77 5.63 -2.92
CA THR A 65 -7.45 6.26 -2.93
C THR A 65 -7.16 7.11 -1.69
N ARG A 66 -8.20 7.58 -1.00
CA ARG A 66 -8.13 8.73 -0.07
C ARG A 66 -8.47 8.41 1.39
N ILE A 67 -9.15 7.29 1.68
CA ILE A 67 -9.79 7.06 3.00
C ILE A 67 -9.52 5.65 3.58
N SER A 68 -9.19 4.64 2.77
CA SER A 68 -9.00 3.27 3.26
C SER A 68 -7.52 2.90 3.37
N SER A 69 -7.15 2.21 4.46
CA SER A 69 -5.85 1.54 4.62
C SER A 69 -5.58 0.68 3.39
N LYS A 70 -4.58 1.05 2.60
CA LYS A 70 -4.16 0.24 1.45
C LYS A 70 -3.00 -0.60 1.90
N THR A 71 -3.25 -1.89 1.98
CA THR A 71 -2.19 -2.83 2.29
C THR A 71 -1.63 -3.37 0.98
N MET A 72 -0.32 -3.35 0.85
CA MET A 72 0.36 -3.87 -0.34
C MET A 72 1.62 -4.62 0.06
N TYR A 73 1.88 -5.72 -0.62
CA TYR A 73 3.07 -6.52 -0.41
C TYR A 73 3.52 -7.19 -1.71
N GLN A 74 4.83 -7.41 -1.83
CA GLN A 74 5.38 -8.20 -2.92
C GLN A 74 5.28 -9.69 -2.59
N ARG A 75 4.63 -10.45 -3.45
CA ARG A 75 4.55 -11.91 -3.38
C ARG A 75 5.91 -12.54 -3.70
N PRO A 76 6.16 -13.80 -3.32
CA PRO A 76 7.36 -14.51 -3.72
C PRO A 76 7.56 -14.58 -5.25
N SER A 77 6.46 -14.54 -6.01
CA SER A 77 6.50 -14.52 -7.48
C SER A 77 7.00 -13.20 -8.07
N GLY A 78 7.19 -12.16 -7.25
CA GLY A 78 7.53 -10.80 -7.70
C GLY A 78 6.31 -9.92 -7.98
N ASP A 79 5.12 -10.51 -8.19
CA ASP A 79 3.86 -9.77 -8.32
C ASP A 79 3.54 -8.98 -7.04
N ILE A 80 2.85 -7.85 -7.16
CA ILE A 80 2.42 -7.04 -6.04
C ILE A 80 0.94 -7.26 -5.80
N ALA A 81 0.59 -7.72 -4.59
CA ALA A 81 -0.79 -7.83 -4.16
C ALA A 81 -1.18 -6.56 -3.42
N ILE A 82 -2.37 -6.03 -3.73
CA ILE A 82 -2.90 -4.79 -3.15
C ILE A 82 -4.30 -5.08 -2.63
N PHE A 83 -4.54 -4.78 -1.36
CA PHE A 83 -5.85 -4.83 -0.73
C PHE A 83 -6.37 -3.40 -0.57
N ALA A 84 -7.54 -3.14 -1.16
CA ALA A 84 -8.19 -1.85 -1.09
C ALA A 84 -9.71 -2.05 -0.94
N GLY A 85 -10.23 -1.74 0.26
CA GLY A 85 -11.61 -2.05 0.62
C GLY A 85 -11.87 -3.55 0.54
N ASP A 86 -12.97 -3.93 -0.12
CA ASP A 86 -13.42 -5.32 -0.21
C ASP A 86 -12.76 -6.08 -1.38
N TYR A 87 -11.75 -5.50 -2.04
CA TYR A 87 -11.11 -6.08 -3.21
C TYR A 87 -9.59 -6.26 -3.05
N ALA A 88 -9.12 -7.34 -3.64
CA ALA A 88 -7.72 -7.67 -3.87
C ALA A 88 -7.37 -7.53 -5.36
N TYR A 89 -6.27 -6.84 -5.63
CA TYR A 89 -5.71 -6.61 -6.95
C TYR A 89 -4.32 -7.24 -7.03
N LEU A 90 -3.94 -7.65 -8.24
CA LEU A 90 -2.63 -8.23 -8.49
C LEU A 90 -1.97 -7.52 -9.66
N THR A 91 -0.80 -6.94 -9.42
CA THR A 91 -0.01 -6.25 -10.44
C THR A 91 1.33 -6.93 -10.65
N ASP A 92 1.98 -6.64 -11.78
CA ASP A 92 3.40 -6.93 -11.96
C ASP A 92 4.28 -5.96 -11.14
N SER A 93 5.61 -6.15 -11.24
CA SER A 93 6.61 -5.28 -10.60
C SER A 93 6.67 -3.85 -11.17
N ASN A 94 5.99 -3.58 -12.29
CA ASN A 94 5.86 -2.26 -12.91
C ASN A 94 4.50 -1.62 -12.59
N PHE A 95 3.74 -2.21 -11.66
CA PHE A 95 2.40 -1.76 -11.24
C PHE A 95 1.30 -1.89 -12.31
N HIS A 96 1.50 -2.69 -13.36
CA HIS A 96 0.43 -3.00 -14.30
C HIS A 96 -0.50 -4.07 -13.74
N LEU A 97 -1.81 -3.80 -13.77
CA LEU A 97 -2.81 -4.77 -13.36
C LEU A 97 -2.76 -5.99 -14.28
N LYS A 98 -2.71 -7.19 -13.70
CA LYS A 98 -2.76 -8.43 -14.48
C LYS A 98 -4.13 -8.60 -15.11
N ALA A 99 -4.15 -9.06 -16.37
CA ALA A 99 -5.40 -9.28 -17.08
C ALA A 99 -6.32 -10.24 -16.30
N GLY A 100 -7.59 -9.85 -16.14
CA GLY A 100 -8.58 -10.62 -15.38
C GLY A 100 -8.39 -10.63 -13.86
N TRP A 101 -7.48 -9.82 -13.32
CA TRP A 101 -7.20 -9.75 -11.87
C TRP A 101 -7.86 -8.55 -11.20
N SER A 102 -9.05 -8.80 -10.67
CA SER A 102 -9.69 -8.01 -9.62
C SER A 102 -10.62 -8.98 -8.91
N ARG A 103 -10.37 -9.24 -7.64
CA ARG A 103 -11.07 -10.30 -6.89
C ARG A 103 -11.60 -9.74 -5.58
N PRO A 104 -12.79 -10.17 -5.12
CA PRO A 104 -13.22 -9.87 -3.77
C PRO A 104 -12.22 -10.49 -2.77
N VAL A 105 -12.04 -9.86 -1.61
CA VAL A 105 -11.13 -10.36 -0.55
C VAL A 105 -11.49 -11.77 -0.07
N GLU A 106 -12.76 -12.16 -0.19
CA GLU A 106 -13.26 -13.51 0.09
C GLU A 106 -12.66 -14.57 -0.83
N TYR A 107 -12.41 -14.24 -2.10
CA TYR A 107 -11.78 -15.14 -3.06
C TYR A 107 -10.37 -15.54 -2.65
N VAL A 108 -9.67 -14.67 -1.92
CA VAL A 108 -8.31 -14.89 -1.42
C VAL A 108 -8.27 -15.30 0.06
N GLY A 109 -9.44 -15.62 0.65
CA GLY A 109 -9.55 -16.24 1.96
C GLY A 109 -9.78 -15.30 3.15
N PHE A 110 -10.07 -14.01 2.91
CA PHE A 110 -10.43 -13.08 3.98
C PHE A 110 -11.95 -12.87 4.05
N PRO A 111 -12.56 -12.78 5.24
CA PRO A 111 -13.97 -12.43 5.33
C PRO A 111 -14.21 -11.01 4.81
N ARG A 112 -15.42 -10.74 4.31
CA ARG A 112 -15.76 -9.48 3.64
C ARG A 112 -15.56 -8.23 4.51
N ASP A 113 -15.70 -8.38 5.82
CA ASP A 113 -15.51 -7.33 6.81
C ASP A 113 -14.05 -7.19 7.29
N ALA A 114 -13.13 -8.01 6.77
CA ALA A 114 -11.73 -7.96 7.15
C ALA A 114 -11.08 -6.63 6.77
N ARG A 115 -10.53 -5.94 7.78
CA ARG A 115 -9.64 -4.80 7.58
C ARG A 115 -8.19 -5.25 7.63
N ILE A 116 -7.60 -5.40 6.44
CA ILE A 116 -6.19 -5.74 6.29
C ILE A 116 -5.38 -4.46 6.45
N ASN A 117 -4.64 -4.37 7.56
CA ASN A 117 -3.88 -3.16 7.91
C ASN A 117 -2.40 -3.26 7.52
N ALA A 118 -1.86 -4.48 7.45
CA ALA A 118 -0.50 -4.73 7.02
C ALA A 118 -0.38 -6.14 6.42
N ALA A 119 0.48 -6.30 5.43
CA ALA A 119 0.84 -7.59 4.88
C ALA A 119 2.31 -7.53 4.47
N ILE A 120 3.03 -8.61 4.76
CA ILE A 120 4.42 -8.77 4.39
C ILE A 120 4.64 -10.19 3.91
N ASN A 121 5.58 -10.33 2.98
CA ASN A 121 6.10 -11.65 2.66
C ASN A 121 7.28 -11.96 3.59
N THR A 122 7.30 -13.17 4.13
CA THR A 122 8.41 -13.67 4.94
C THR A 122 9.45 -14.34 4.05
N HIS A 123 10.70 -14.35 4.49
CA HIS A 123 11.82 -14.95 3.74
C HIS A 123 11.61 -16.46 3.45
N ALA A 124 10.69 -17.13 4.15
CA ALA A 124 10.32 -18.52 3.90
C ALA A 124 9.41 -18.71 2.66
N GLY A 125 9.13 -17.64 1.89
CA GLY A 125 8.21 -17.70 0.74
C GLY A 125 6.74 -17.74 1.14
N HIS A 126 6.42 -17.57 2.43
CA HIS A 126 5.07 -17.48 2.95
C HIS A 126 4.66 -16.03 3.14
N SER A 127 3.47 -15.67 2.65
CA SER A 127 2.88 -14.36 2.87
C SER A 127 2.08 -14.34 4.17
N VAL A 128 2.35 -13.38 5.06
CA VAL A 128 1.64 -13.19 6.32
C VAL A 128 0.90 -11.85 6.24
N SER A 129 -0.41 -11.89 6.47
CA SER A 129 -1.26 -10.70 6.51
C SER A 129 -1.81 -10.52 7.92
N TYR A 130 -1.67 -9.33 8.49
CA TYR A 130 -2.22 -8.97 9.78
C TYR A 130 -3.56 -8.25 9.57
N THR A 131 -4.63 -8.89 10.03
CA THR A 131 -5.96 -8.29 10.13
C THR A 131 -6.15 -7.77 11.54
N THR A 132 -6.79 -6.61 11.69
CA THR A 132 -7.33 -6.20 12.99
C THR A 132 -8.85 -6.18 12.86
N THR A 133 -9.52 -6.96 13.70
CA THR A 133 -10.96 -6.86 13.89
C THR A 133 -11.17 -5.74 14.90
N ILE A 134 -11.58 -4.56 14.43
CA ILE A 134 -12.07 -3.51 15.34
C ILE A 134 -13.46 -3.97 15.77
N LYS A 135 -13.58 -4.46 17.01
CA LYS A 135 -14.89 -4.64 17.67
C LYS A 135 -15.45 -3.29 18.09
#